data_AF-A0A410G2V1-F1
#
_entry.id   AF-A0A410G2V1-F1
#
_cell.length_a   1.000
_cell.length_b   1.000
_cell.length_c   1.000
_cell.angle_alpha   90.00
_cell.angle_beta   90.00
_cell.angle_gamma   90.00
#
_symmetry.space_group_name_H-M   'P 1'
#
loop_
_entity.id
_entity.type
_entity.pdbx_description
1 polymer ?
#
loop_
_entity_poly.entity_id
_entity_poly.type
_entity_poly.pdbx_seq_one_letter_code
_entity_poly.pdbx_strand_id
1 'polypeptide(L)'
;MYYVYVLYSVSFNRMYVGMTVNCEVRLKEHNSGKTPSTRAFVPWVLIHTENYLTRGDARIREKYLKSAAGRRWRKEHIQWPRGATEYPPVPNCRSARSVGAHQISALRVAGLKK
;
A
#
# COMPACT_ATOMS: atom_id res chain seq x y z
N MET A 1 -21.52 1.20 -0.23
CA MET A 1 -20.15 1.31 0.30
C MET A 1 -19.19 1.41 -0.86
N TYR A 2 -18.26 2.35 -0.83
CA TYR A 2 -17.25 2.59 -1.85
C TYR A 2 -15.88 2.49 -1.21
N TYR A 3 -14.89 2.06 -1.99
CA TYR A 3 -13.52 1.91 -1.54
C TYR A 3 -12.61 2.74 -2.43
N VAL A 4 -11.73 3.51 -1.80
CA VAL A 4 -10.58 4.14 -2.45
C VAL A 4 -9.38 3.27 -2.18
N TYR A 5 -8.62 2.95 -3.22
CA TYR A 5 -7.52 2.02 -3.13
C TYR A 5 -6.26 2.56 -3.79
N VAL A 6 -5.11 2.13 -3.27
CA VAL A 6 -3.79 2.35 -3.86
C VAL A 6 -3.17 0.99 -4.16
N LEU A 7 -2.86 0.78 -5.43
CA LEU A 7 -2.07 -0.36 -5.89
C LEU A 7 -0.63 0.08 -6.14
N TYR A 8 0.26 -0.88 -6.02
CA TYR A 8 1.66 -0.74 -6.36
C TYR A 8 2.11 -1.84 -7.31
N SER A 9 2.83 -1.46 -8.36
CA SER A 9 3.52 -2.37 -9.26
C SER A 9 4.94 -2.60 -8.77
N VAL A 10 5.21 -3.81 -8.25
CA VAL A 10 6.52 -4.16 -7.66
C VAL A 10 7.63 -4.03 -8.69
N SER A 11 7.40 -4.52 -9.91
CA SER A 11 8.40 -4.56 -10.98
C SER A 11 8.75 -3.20 -11.56
N PHE A 12 7.82 -2.24 -11.56
CA PHE A 12 8.02 -0.94 -12.23
C PHE A 12 8.07 0.25 -11.27
N ASN A 13 7.95 0.01 -9.97
CA ASN A 13 7.97 1.05 -8.94
C ASN A 13 6.89 2.14 -9.18
N ARG A 14 5.70 1.72 -9.65
CA ARG A 14 4.59 2.60 -10.00
C ARG A 14 3.41 2.42 -9.06
N MET A 15 2.71 3.52 -8.77
CA MET A 15 1.46 3.49 -8.02
C MET A 15 0.28 3.73 -8.93
N TYR A 16 -0.84 3.09 -8.61
CA TYR A 16 -2.14 3.35 -9.21
C TYR A 16 -3.13 3.69 -8.10
N VAL A 17 -3.94 4.72 -8.32
CA VAL A 17 -4.97 5.16 -7.36
C VAL A 17 -6.31 5.11 -8.06
N GLY A 18 -7.28 4.43 -7.46
CA GLY A 18 -8.62 4.30 -7.99
C GLY A 18 -9.69 4.22 -6.91
N MET A 19 -10.94 4.16 -7.35
CA MET A 19 -12.07 3.80 -6.49
C MET A 19 -12.86 2.64 -7.10
N THR A 20 -13.49 1.83 -6.25
CA THR A 20 -14.32 0.69 -6.65
C THR A 20 -15.34 0.37 -5.57
N VAL A 21 -16.34 -0.44 -5.90
CA VAL A 21 -17.26 -1.02 -4.92
C VAL A 21 -16.67 -2.33 -4.34
N ASN A 22 -15.80 -3.00 -5.09
CA ASN A 22 -15.15 -4.24 -4.68
C ASN A 22 -13.66 -4.23 -5.06
N CYS A 23 -12.78 -4.18 -4.05
CA CYS A 23 -11.32 -4.11 -4.22
C CYS A 23 -10.73 -5.42 -4.74
N GLU A 24 -11.23 -6.57 -4.28
CA GLU A 24 -10.67 -7.88 -4.64
C GLU A 24 -10.88 -8.21 -6.11
N VAL A 25 -12.09 -7.97 -6.61
CA VAL A 25 -12.42 -8.16 -8.02
C VAL A 25 -11.53 -7.26 -8.88
N ARG A 26 -11.40 -5.99 -8.48
CA ARG A 26 -10.58 -5.01 -9.20
C ARG A 26 -9.10 -5.37 -9.21
N LEU A 27 -8.56 -5.88 -8.10
CA LEU A 27 -7.18 -6.34 -8.03
C LEU A 27 -6.94 -7.52 -8.99
N LYS A 28 -7.86 -8.50 -9.01
CA LYS A 28 -7.82 -9.63 -9.96
C LYS A 28 -7.89 -9.15 -11.40
N GLU A 29 -8.74 -8.17 -11.72
CA GLU A 29 -8.83 -7.58 -13.05
C GLU A 29 -7.50 -6.95 -13.50
N HIS A 30 -6.87 -6.12 -12.64
CA HIS A 30 -5.58 -5.51 -12.94
C HIS A 30 -4.48 -6.55 -13.13
N ASN A 31 -4.42 -7.59 -12.28
CA ASN A 31 -3.43 -8.66 -12.39
C ASN A 31 -3.70 -9.62 -13.56
N SER A 32 -4.95 -9.75 -14.01
CA SER A 32 -5.31 -10.50 -15.22
C SER A 32 -5.00 -9.75 -16.52
N GLY A 33 -4.51 -8.50 -16.44
CA GLY A 33 -4.12 -7.71 -17.62
C GLY A 33 -5.30 -7.24 -18.49
N LYS A 34 -6.54 -7.31 -18.00
CA LYS A 34 -7.74 -6.87 -18.73
C LYS A 34 -7.74 -5.37 -19.04
N THR A 35 -7.04 -4.58 -18.22
CA THR A 35 -6.97 -3.13 -18.38
C THR A 35 -5.70 -2.75 -19.17
N PRO A 36 -5.83 -2.21 -20.40
CA PRO A 36 -4.69 -1.98 -21.30
C PRO A 36 -3.65 -1.02 -20.73
N SER A 37 -4.07 -0.04 -19.93
CA SER A 37 -3.15 0.93 -19.31
C SER A 37 -2.38 0.39 -18.10
N THR A 38 -2.85 -0.70 -17.47
CA THR A 38 -2.22 -1.27 -16.28
C THR A 38 -1.61 -2.65 -16.52
N ARG A 39 -1.91 -3.31 -17.65
CA ARG A 39 -1.43 -4.66 -17.96
C ARG A 39 0.09 -4.77 -18.08
N ALA A 40 0.75 -3.70 -18.54
CA ALA A 40 2.21 -3.67 -18.70
C ALA A 40 2.95 -3.64 -17.35
N PHE A 41 2.24 -3.33 -16.25
CA PHE A 41 2.83 -3.09 -14.93
C PHE A 41 2.38 -4.14 -13.90
N VAL A 42 1.91 -5.31 -14.35
CA VAL A 42 1.68 -6.47 -13.48
C VAL A 42 3.05 -6.98 -12.97
N PRO A 43 3.18 -7.43 -11.71
CA PRO A 43 2.14 -7.66 -10.70
C PRO A 43 1.80 -6.42 -9.87
N TRP A 44 0.49 -6.20 -9.68
CA TRP A 44 -0.06 -5.19 -8.78
C TRP A 44 -0.34 -5.78 -7.41
N VAL A 45 0.08 -5.05 -6.38
CA VAL A 45 -0.15 -5.36 -4.96
C VAL A 45 -1.00 -4.25 -4.35
N LEU A 46 -2.00 -4.62 -3.58
CA LEU A 46 -2.83 -3.68 -2.82
C LEU A 46 -2.06 -3.24 -1.58
N ILE A 47 -1.70 -1.96 -1.50
CA ILE A 47 -0.91 -1.40 -0.37
C ILE A 47 -1.75 -0.56 0.58
N HIS A 48 -2.91 -0.06 0.13
CA HIS A 48 -3.77 0.80 0.94
C HIS A 48 -5.22 0.76 0.46
N THR A 49 -6.16 0.79 1.40
CA THR A 49 -7.60 0.86 1.14
C THR A 49 -8.31 1.69 2.20
N GLU A 50 -9.26 2.51 1.77
CA GLU A 50 -10.14 3.31 2.62
C GLU A 50 -11.59 3.10 2.20
N ASN A 51 -12.51 2.97 3.15
CA ASN A 51 -13.93 2.78 2.89
C ASN A 51 -14.74 4.07 3.14
N TYR A 52 -15.73 4.29 2.30
CA TYR A 52 -16.60 5.47 2.28
C TYR A 52 -18.05 5.06 2.08
N LEU A 53 -18.95 5.74 2.78
CA LEU A 53 -20.40 5.50 2.67
C LEU A 53 -20.93 5.99 1.32
N THR A 54 -20.52 7.20 0.91
CA THR A 54 -20.99 7.85 -0.32
C THR A 54 -19.93 7.81 -1.42
N ARG A 55 -20.39 7.85 -2.67
CA ARG A 55 -19.51 7.96 -3.84
C ARG A 55 -18.81 9.33 -3.90
N GLY A 56 -19.47 10.37 -3.41
CA GLY A 56 -18.96 11.74 -3.39
C GLY A 56 -17.69 11.84 -2.54
N ASP A 57 -17.75 11.35 -1.31
CA ASP A 57 -16.61 11.37 -0.38
C ASP A 57 -15.43 10.55 -0.91
N ALA A 58 -15.73 9.35 -1.43
CA ALA A 58 -14.73 8.51 -2.08
C ALA A 58 -14.04 9.22 -3.26
N ARG A 59 -14.79 9.97 -4.06
CA ARG A 59 -14.26 10.73 -5.21
C ARG A 59 -13.42 11.92 -4.79
N ILE A 60 -13.83 12.65 -3.75
CA ILE A 60 -13.04 13.74 -3.18
C ILE A 60 -11.70 13.20 -2.69
N ARG A 61 -11.72 12.09 -1.95
CA ARG A 61 -10.50 11.45 -1.46
C ARG A 61 -9.61 10.92 -2.58
N GLU A 62 -10.17 10.24 -3.57
CA GLU A 62 -9.41 9.75 -4.72
C GLU A 62 -8.71 10.89 -5.46
N LYS A 63 -9.42 12.02 -5.67
CA LYS A 63 -8.86 13.23 -6.28
C LYS A 63 -7.74 13.82 -5.42
N TYR A 64 -7.92 13.89 -4.10
CA TYR A 64 -6.88 14.32 -3.18
C TYR A 64 -5.64 13.44 -3.30
N LEU A 65 -5.79 12.11 -3.26
CA LEU A 65 -4.66 11.19 -3.40
C LEU A 65 -3.94 11.41 -4.74
N LYS A 66 -4.65 11.61 -5.85
CA LYS A 66 -4.01 11.89 -7.15
C LYS A 66 -3.25 13.22 -7.20
N SER A 67 -3.58 14.19 -6.35
CA SER A 67 -2.93 15.51 -6.28
C SER A 67 -1.49 15.47 -5.76
N ALA A 68 -0.73 16.56 -5.93
CA ALA A 68 0.64 16.67 -5.41
C ALA A 68 0.70 16.53 -3.88
N ALA A 69 -0.26 17.12 -3.15
CA ALA A 69 -0.36 16.96 -1.71
C ALA A 69 -0.63 15.50 -1.33
N GLY A 70 -1.53 14.83 -2.04
CA GLY A 70 -1.79 13.40 -1.85
C GLY A 70 -0.58 12.51 -2.15
N ARG A 71 0.28 12.88 -3.11
CA ARG A 71 1.54 12.17 -3.37
C ARG A 71 2.49 12.24 -2.17
N ARG A 72 2.61 13.42 -1.53
CA ARG A 72 3.40 13.58 -0.29
C ARG A 72 2.81 12.75 0.84
N TRP A 73 1.49 12.87 1.02
CA TRP A 73 0.76 12.10 2.02
C TRP A 73 0.99 10.58 1.88
N ARG A 74 0.90 10.03 0.67
CA ARG A 74 1.17 8.60 0.43
C ARG A 74 2.57 8.17 0.83
N LYS A 75 3.58 9.01 0.59
CA LYS A 75 4.98 8.72 0.92
C LYS A 75 5.20 8.65 2.44
N GLU A 76 4.45 9.44 3.19
CA GLU A 76 4.54 9.53 4.65
C GLU A 76 3.68 8.47 5.36
N HIS A 77 2.51 8.14 4.81
CA HIS A 77 1.49 7.36 5.51
C HIS A 77 1.33 5.92 5.01
N ILE A 78 1.77 5.61 3.78
CA ILE A 78 1.66 4.24 3.24
C ILE A 78 2.99 3.54 3.41
N GLN A 79 2.96 2.41 4.12
CA GLN A 79 4.13 1.54 4.23
C GLN A 79 4.38 0.84 2.90
N TRP A 80 5.55 1.11 2.34
CA TRP A 80 6.05 0.44 1.15
C TRP A 80 6.69 -0.90 1.56
N PRO A 81 6.40 -2.04 0.88
CA PRO A 81 7.22 -3.23 1.03
C PRO A 81 8.69 -2.88 0.72
N ARG A 82 9.50 -2.78 1.77
CA ARG A 82 10.93 -2.44 1.66
C ARG A 82 11.65 -3.61 1.00
N GLY A 83 12.10 -3.41 -0.23
CA GLY A 83 12.86 -4.40 -1.02
C GLY A 83 12.13 -4.78 -2.29
N ALA A 84 12.59 -4.24 -3.43
CA ALA A 84 12.17 -4.74 -4.74
C ALA A 84 12.83 -6.08 -5.11
N THR A 85 13.77 -6.57 -4.28
CA THR A 85 14.53 -7.81 -4.51
C THR A 85 13.99 -9.03 -3.77
N GLU A 86 13.09 -8.86 -2.79
CA GLU A 86 12.41 -9.98 -2.13
C GLU A 86 10.91 -9.72 -2.12
N TYR A 87 10.24 -10.27 -3.12
CA TYR A 87 8.78 -10.37 -3.18
C TYR A 87 8.29 -11.11 -1.92
N PRO A 88 7.52 -10.48 -1.02
CA PRO A 88 7.03 -11.20 0.15
C PRO A 88 5.90 -12.16 -0.25
N PRO A 89 5.82 -13.37 0.34
CA PRO A 89 4.69 -14.27 0.15
C PRO A 89 3.40 -13.59 0.64
N VAL A 90 2.32 -13.78 -0.13
CA VAL A 90 0.99 -13.22 0.12
C VAL A 90 0.58 -13.32 1.61
N PRO A 91 0.24 -12.21 2.29
CA PRO A 91 -0.33 -12.32 3.63
C PRO A 91 -1.70 -12.98 3.53
N ASN A 92 -1.86 -14.14 4.17
CA ASN A 92 -3.16 -14.75 4.39
C ASN A 92 -4.05 -13.72 5.14
N CYS A 93 -5.25 -13.46 4.61
CA CYS A 93 -6.14 -12.37 5.01
C CYS A 93 -6.71 -12.43 6.44
N ARG A 94 -6.13 -13.24 7.35
CA ARG A 94 -6.65 -13.51 8.69
C ARG A 94 -5.88 -12.93 9.87
N SER A 95 -4.71 -12.32 9.70
CA SER A 95 -3.93 -11.81 10.85
C SER A 95 -3.84 -10.28 10.89
N ALA A 96 -4.95 -9.63 11.21
CA ALA A 96 -4.89 -8.31 11.84
C ALA A 96 -4.54 -8.51 13.33
N ARG A 97 -3.33 -8.11 13.77
CA ARG A 97 -3.06 -7.77 15.17
C ARG A 97 -1.76 -6.95 15.36
N SER A 98 -1.97 -5.77 15.96
CA SER A 98 -1.09 -4.94 16.80
C SER A 98 0.28 -4.46 16.28
N VAL A 99 0.30 -3.18 15.94
CA VAL A 99 1.47 -2.27 16.01
C VAL A 99 2.02 -2.17 17.44
N GLY A 100 3.34 -2.20 17.58
CA GLY A 100 4.08 -1.85 18.80
C GLY A 100 5.56 -1.69 18.47
N ALA A 101 6.01 -0.46 18.26
CA ALA A 101 7.38 -0.11 17.89
C ALA A 101 8.09 0.65 19.02
N HIS A 102 9.41 0.40 19.09
CA HIS A 102 10.48 1.26 19.60
C HIS A 102 10.83 1.26 21.09
N GLN A 103 12.07 0.84 21.38
CA GLN A 103 13.14 1.79 21.73
C GLN A 103 14.52 1.24 21.30
N ILE A 104 15.30 2.11 20.65
CA ILE A 104 16.72 1.94 20.31
C ILE A 104 17.50 2.89 21.20
N SER A 105 18.54 2.39 21.89
CA SER A 105 19.72 3.13 22.37
C SER A 105 20.50 2.19 23.31
N ALA A 106 21.81 2.19 23.48
CA ALA A 106 22.96 2.83 22.85
C ALA A 106 24.21 2.21 23.52
N LEU A 107 25.34 2.21 22.80
CA LEU A 107 26.74 2.21 23.26
C LEU A 107 27.25 1.24 24.38
N ARG A 108 28.11 0.31 23.93
CA ARG A 108 29.53 0.09 24.34
C ARG A 108 30.00 0.68 25.69
N VAL A 109 30.63 -0.15 26.54
CA VAL A 109 32.09 -0.21 26.88
C VAL A 109 32.33 -0.92 28.24
N ALA A 110 33.29 -1.86 28.24
CA ALA A 110 34.13 -2.39 29.34
C ALA A 110 33.46 -2.94 30.63
N GLY A 111 33.79 -4.10 31.19
CA GLY A 111 35.10 -4.75 31.25
C GLY A 111 35.84 -4.37 32.54
N LEU A 112 35.43 -4.93 33.69
CA LEU A 112 36.19 -5.02 34.97
C LEU A 112 35.51 -6.10 35.83
N LYS A 113 36.00 -7.34 35.81
CA LYS A 113 36.97 -7.99 36.73
C LYS A 113 36.43 -8.23 38.15
N LYS A 114 36.31 -9.54 38.44
CA LYS A 114 36.39 -10.30 39.71
C LYS A 114 35.67 -9.76 40.94
#